data_AF-A0A383CV69-F1
#
_entry.id   AF-A0A383CV69-F1
#
_cell.length_a   1.000
_cell.length_b   1.000
_cell.length_c   1.000
_cell.angle_alpha   90.00
_cell.angle_beta   90.00
_cell.angle_gamma   90.00
#
_symmetry.space_group_name_H-M   'P 1'
#
loop_
_entity.id
_entity.type
_entity.pdbx_description
1 polymer ?
#
loop_
_entity_poly.entity_id
_entity_poly.type
_entity_poly.pdbx_seq_one_letter_code
_entity_poly.pdbx_strand_id
1 'polypeptide(L)' 'MTKSPLIMNPNDNSESVAVIFGVPFDSTHSYKPGCRFGPDVIRDAFNNIEIF' A
#
# COMPACT_ATOMS: atom_id res chain seq x y z
N MET A 1 9.19 -2.17 17.43
CA MET A 1 8.44 -2.48 16.20
C MET A 1 7.38 -1.39 16.05
N THR A 2 7.63 -0.40 15.20
CA THR A 2 6.68 0.68 14.92
C THR A 2 5.47 0.07 14.20
N LYS A 3 4.28 0.27 14.77
CA LYS A 3 3.01 -0.25 14.24
C LYS A 3 2.69 0.43 12.92
N SER A 4 3.07 -0.22 11.82
CA SER A 4 2.44 -0.10 10.48
C SER A 4 2.58 1.24 9.74
N PRO A 5 2.54 1.22 8.38
CA PRO A 5 2.60 2.43 7.57
C PRO A 5 1.41 3.36 7.86
N LEU A 6 1.60 4.67 7.70
CA LEU A 6 0.65 5.77 7.97
C LEU A 6 -0.70 5.68 7.17
N ILE A 7 -0.91 4.62 6.40
CA ILE A 7 -2.11 4.39 5.56
C ILE A 7 -3.30 3.86 6.39
N MET A 8 -3.08 3.47 7.64
CA MET A 8 -4.13 2.97 8.54
C MET A 8 -4.76 4.10 9.35
N ASN A 9 -6.08 4.05 9.52
CA ASN A 9 -6.79 4.88 10.48
C ASN A 9 -6.25 4.56 11.90
N PRO A 10 -5.75 5.54 12.66
CA PRO A 10 -5.26 5.30 14.02
C PRO A 10 -6.38 4.96 15.02
N ASN A 11 -7.65 5.14 14.64
CA ASN A 11 -8.80 4.88 15.48
C ASN A 11 -9.40 3.50 15.18
N ASP A 12 -8.96 2.51 15.96
CA ASP A 12 -9.39 1.11 15.88
C ASP A 12 -10.90 0.90 16.15
N ASN A 13 -11.59 1.91 16.70
CA ASN A 13 -13.02 1.82 17.06
C ASN A 13 -13.98 2.34 15.97
N SER A 14 -13.47 2.73 14.80
CA SER A 14 -14.28 3.26 13.71
C SER A 14 -14.20 2.36 12.48
N GLU A 15 -15.34 2.19 11.79
CA GLU A 15 -15.37 1.49 10.52
C GLU A 15 -14.46 2.18 9.50
N SER A 16 -13.73 1.38 8.73
CA SER A 16 -12.83 1.90 7.71
C SER A 16 -13.64 2.52 6.57
N VAL A 17 -13.38 3.79 6.24
CA VAL A 17 -14.02 4.46 5.09
C VAL A 17 -13.61 3.83 3.76
N ALA A 18 -12.39 3.29 3.69
CA ALA A 18 -11.88 2.55 2.55
C ALA A 18 -10.93 1.45 3.01
N VAL A 19 -10.87 0.35 2.23
CA VAL A 19 -9.93 -0.76 2.47
C VAL A 19 -9.02 -0.90 1.26
N ILE A 20 -7.70 -0.87 1.50
CA ILE A 20 -6.68 -0.95 0.45
C ILE A 20 -5.98 -2.31 0.52
N PHE A 21 -6.14 -3.14 -0.52
CA PHE A 21 -5.43 -4.40 -0.67
C PHE A 21 -4.59 -4.42 -1.96
N GLY A 22 -3.53 -5.23 -1.97
CA GLY A 22 -2.62 -5.37 -3.11
C GLY A 22 -2.84 -6.69 -3.85
N VAL A 23 -2.75 -6.67 -5.18
CA VAL A 23 -2.76 -7.88 -6.02
C VAL A 23 -1.43 -7.96 -6.78
N PRO A 24 -0.48 -8.80 -6.34
CA PRO A 24 0.86 -8.89 -6.93
C PRO A 24 0.87 -9.78 -8.19
N PHE A 25 0.07 -9.42 -9.20
CA PHE A 25 -0.01 -10.15 -10.47
C PHE A 25 0.70 -9.42 -11.60
N ASP A 26 1.49 -10.17 -12.37
CA ASP A 26 2.38 -9.58 -13.38
C ASP A 26 2.68 -10.55 -14.55
N SER A 27 1.91 -11.62 -14.69
CA SER A 27 2.21 -12.67 -15.68
C SER A 27 1.81 -12.31 -17.12
N THR A 28 1.20 -11.15 -17.34
CA THR A 28 0.75 -10.67 -18.66
C THR A 28 1.58 -9.49 -19.20
N HIS A 29 2.65 -9.07 -18.50
CA HIS A 29 3.52 -7.98 -18.96
C HIS A 29 4.59 -8.51 -19.93
N SER A 30 4.58 -8.01 -21.17
CA SER A 30 5.54 -8.42 -22.22
C SER A 30 6.78 -7.52 -22.35
N TYR A 31 6.68 -6.23 -22.02
CA TYR A 31 7.76 -5.27 -22.26
C TYR A 31 8.66 -5.04 -21.04
N LYS A 32 8.07 -4.80 -19.86
CA LYS A 32 8.81 -4.54 -18.61
C LYS A 32 8.10 -5.17 -17.40
N PRO A 33 8.49 -6.40 -17.00
CA PRO A 33 7.99 -7.05 -15.80
C PRO A 33 8.39 -6.30 -14.52
N GLY A 34 7.61 -6.47 -13.45
CA GLY A 34 7.90 -5.92 -12.12
C GLY A 34 6.67 -5.42 -11.37
N CYS A 35 5.50 -5.33 -12.01
CA CYS A 35 4.30 -4.73 -11.40
C CYS A 35 3.82 -5.50 -10.14
N ARG A 36 4.20 -6.78 -9.98
CA ARG A 36 3.94 -7.57 -8.78
C ARG A 36 4.53 -6.97 -7.50
N PHE A 37 5.60 -6.19 -7.62
CA PHE A 37 6.25 -5.52 -6.49
C PHE A 37 5.60 -4.15 -6.18
N GLY A 38 4.75 -3.64 -7.08
CA GLY A 38 4.10 -2.33 -6.94
C GLY A 38 3.34 -2.15 -5.62
N PRO A 39 2.51 -3.11 -5.16
CA PRO A 39 1.78 -2.95 -3.91
C PRO A 39 2.66 -2.70 -2.68
N ASP A 40 3.84 -3.31 -2.63
CA ASP A 40 4.79 -3.16 -1.52
C ASP A 40 5.48 -1.78 -1.60
N VAL A 41 6.00 -1.43 -2.78
CA VAL A 41 6.67 -0.15 -3.02
C VAL A 41 5.76 1.05 -2.78
N ILE A 42 4.47 0.95 -3.11
CA ILE A 42 3.49 2.01 -2.81
C ILE A 42 3.36 2.23 -1.30
N ARG A 43 3.37 1.17 -0.50
CA ARG A 43 3.25 1.26 0.96
C ARG A 43 4.50 1.85 1.58
N ASP A 44 5.67 1.48 1.08
CA ASP A 44 6.94 2.04 1.52
C ASP A 44 7.05 3.53 1.19
N ALA A 45 6.72 3.90 -0.06
CA ALA A 45 6.77 5.29 -0.52
C ALA A 45 5.83 6.22 0.26
N PHE A 46 4.71 5.70 0.75
CA PHE A 46 3.76 6.47 1.55
C PHE A 46 4.37 7.04 2.83
N ASN A 47 5.39 6.37 3.41
CA ASN A 47 6.05 6.88 4.62
C ASN A 47 6.76 8.23 4.40
N ASN A 48 6.96 8.64 3.15
CA ASN A 48 7.55 9.94 2.78
C ASN A 48 6.50 10.97 2.34
N ILE A 49 5.20 10.68 2.46
CA ILE A 49 4.11 11.60 2.12
C ILE A 49 3.58 12.21 3.43
N GLU A 50 3.57 13.54 3.51
CA GLU A 50 2.90 14.26 4.59
C GLU A 50 1.40 14.34 4.31
N ILE A 51 0.61 14.10 5.35
CA ILE A 51 -0.85 14.25 5.34
C ILE A 51 -1.14 15.54 6.10
N PHE A 52 -1.74 16.52 5.42
CA PHE A 52 -2.01 17.87 5.93
C PHE A 52 -2.90 17.89 7.18
#